data_AF-A0A838V4T8-F1
#
_entry.id   AF-A0A838V4T8-F1
#
_cell.length_a   1.000
_cell.length_b   1.000
_cell.length_c   1.000
_cell.angle_alpha   90.00
_cell.angle_beta   90.00
_cell.angle_gamma   90.00
#
_symmetry.space_group_name_H-M   'P 1'
#
loop_
_entity.id
_entity.type
_entity.pdbx_description
1 polymer ?
#
loop_
_entity_poly.entity_id
_entity_poly.type
_entity_poly.pdbx_seq_one_letter_code
_entity_poly.pdbx_strand_id
1 'polypeptide(L)'
;MISKLHNRLGTAGLTVAMIALVVALGGTAFAAQQALNGKQKKEVTKIARQFAGQPGTQGAKGDAGAQGTQGAKGDPGTNGKDGKSVATSAASTGVGGECPTVGGAKFEVEGSGSSSHVCNGKNGTNGTTGFTETLPTEKTETGLFGSFVALPIGRKAYPISFPIPLAEGSEVEPVVVDSLVDGVAGKCPGRGGGTLPPTGEYTPTIPEAEPGFLCIYLMEKDEAVIPGSSPKIGVYEEGSWFGEKGVSEIGTVFEFECPNACVLAATWAVTAPAE
;
A
#
# COMPACT_ATOMS: atom_id res chain seq x y z
N MET A 1 43.80 -0.30 61.84
CA MET A 1 43.59 -0.96 63.15
C MET A 1 42.29 -0.54 63.85
N ILE A 2 41.84 0.72 63.72
CA ILE A 2 40.58 1.21 64.34
C ILE A 2 39.31 0.49 63.83
N SER A 3 39.26 0.12 62.55
CA SER A 3 38.08 -0.56 61.97
C SER A 3 37.85 -1.99 62.48
N LYS A 4 38.88 -2.68 63.01
CA LYS A 4 38.72 -4.02 63.60
C LYS A 4 38.17 -3.98 65.02
N LEU A 5 38.36 -2.87 65.75
CA LEU A 5 37.79 -2.69 67.09
C LEU A 5 36.28 -2.35 67.02
N HIS A 6 35.88 -1.57 66.02
CA HIS A 6 34.48 -1.13 65.85
C HIS A 6 33.52 -2.31 65.59
N ASN A 7 33.96 -3.30 64.80
CA ASN A 7 33.13 -4.45 64.43
C ASN A 7 32.97 -5.49 65.55
N ARG A 8 33.76 -5.43 66.64
CA ARG A 8 33.66 -6.39 67.75
C ARG A 8 32.98 -5.85 69.01
N LEU A 9 32.92 -4.53 69.18
CA LEU A 9 32.37 -3.91 70.40
C LEU A 9 31.08 -3.11 70.16
N GLY A 10 30.67 -2.91 68.90
CA GLY A 10 29.52 -2.07 68.56
C GLY A 10 29.75 -0.60 68.93
N THR A 11 28.92 0.30 68.40
CA THR A 11 29.00 1.74 68.71
C THR A 11 28.84 2.02 70.21
N ALA A 12 27.96 1.28 70.89
CA ALA A 12 27.75 1.41 72.33
C ALA A 12 28.99 1.01 73.15
N GLY A 13 29.71 -0.05 72.76
CA GLY A 13 30.90 -0.50 73.49
C GLY A 13 32.08 0.47 73.37
N LEU A 14 32.21 1.15 72.22
CA LEU A 14 33.23 2.18 72.04
C LEU A 14 33.00 3.39 72.96
N THR A 15 31.74 3.82 73.11
CA THR A 15 31.38 4.96 73.98
C THR A 15 31.71 4.66 75.44
N VAL A 16 31.40 3.45 75.91
CA VAL A 16 31.72 3.03 77.29
C VAL A 16 33.23 2.98 77.52
N ALA A 17 34.01 2.46 76.56
CA ALA A 17 35.47 2.42 76.66
C ALA A 17 36.10 3.82 76.75
N MET A 18 35.57 4.79 76.01
CA MET A 18 36.04 6.18 76.06
C MET A 18 35.73 6.86 77.40
N ILE A 19 34.52 6.65 77.94
CA ILE A 19 34.15 7.20 79.26
C ILE A 19 35.05 6.60 80.35
N ALA A 20 35.29 5.28 80.31
CA ALA A 20 36.18 4.61 81.26
C ALA A 20 37.62 5.16 81.19
N LEU A 21 38.12 5.45 79.99
CA LEU A 21 39.45 6.03 79.81
C LEU A 21 39.55 7.45 80.39
N VAL A 22 38.52 8.28 80.20
CA VAL A 22 38.49 9.64 80.75
C VAL A 22 38.44 9.62 82.28
N VAL A 23 37.67 8.71 82.87
CA VAL A 23 37.63 8.54 84.33
C VAL A 23 38.96 8.01 84.88
N ALA A 24 39.61 7.09 84.17
CA ALA A 24 40.93 6.55 84.54
C ALA A 24 42.03 7.62 84.50
N LEU A 25 41.98 8.55 83.54
CA LEU A 25 42.97 9.62 83.40
C LEU A 25 42.67 10.85 84.26
N GLY A 26 41.40 11.14 84.56
CA GLY A 26 40.99 12.28 85.39
C GLY A 26 41.06 12.04 86.90
N GLY A 27 41.24 10.79 87.34
CA GLY A 27 41.18 10.39 88.75
C GLY A 27 42.35 10.79 89.65
N THR A 28 43.43 11.38 89.11
CA THR A 28 44.65 11.69 89.89
C THR A 28 44.76 13.14 90.35
N ALA A 29 43.81 14.02 90.01
CA ALA A 29 43.90 15.45 90.30
C ALA A 29 43.22 15.91 91.61
N PHE A 30 42.70 15.01 92.46
CA PHE A 30 41.90 15.37 93.64
C PHE A 30 42.48 14.96 95.00
N ALA A 31 43.79 14.65 95.10
CA ALA A 31 44.41 14.20 96.35
C ALA A 31 45.67 14.98 96.79
N ALA A 32 45.74 16.28 96.52
CA ALA A 32 46.80 17.16 97.04
C ALA A 32 46.24 18.43 97.71
N GLN A 33 45.34 18.27 98.68
CA GLN A 33 45.02 19.31 99.67
C GLN A 33 45.85 19.09 100.94
N GLN A 34 47.16 19.34 100.85
CA GLN A 34 47.96 19.64 102.04
C GLN A 34 48.27 21.13 102.06
N ALA A 35 47.92 21.76 103.18
CA ALA A 35 47.89 23.19 103.38
C ALA A 35 49.25 23.85 103.13
N LEU A 36 49.30 24.75 102.13
CA LEU A 36 50.41 25.65 101.89
C LEU A 36 50.60 26.58 103.10
N ASN A 37 51.79 26.58 103.69
CA ASN A 37 52.11 27.46 104.82
C ASN A 37 52.16 28.92 104.34
N GLY A 38 51.89 29.90 105.23
CA GLY A 38 51.56 31.29 104.86
C GLY A 38 52.57 32.04 103.98
N LYS A 39 53.82 31.55 103.87
CA LYS A 39 54.83 32.07 102.94
C LYS A 39 54.59 31.64 101.48
N GLN A 40 54.13 30.41 101.22
CA GLN A 40 53.89 29.90 99.87
C GLN A 40 52.64 30.55 99.21
N LYS A 41 51.62 30.91 100.00
CA LYS A 41 50.45 31.66 99.51
C LYS A 41 50.82 33.02 98.92
N LYS A 42 51.79 33.74 99.52
CA LYS A 42 52.20 35.07 99.04
C LYS A 42 52.97 34.99 97.72
N GLU A 43 53.77 33.94 97.52
CA GLU A 43 54.53 33.74 96.29
C GLU A 43 53.64 33.29 95.13
N VAL A 44 52.72 32.35 95.37
CA VAL A 44 51.72 31.92 94.39
C VAL A 44 50.78 33.07 94.02
N THR A 45 50.41 33.94 94.95
CA THR A 45 49.59 35.14 94.65
C THR A 45 50.35 36.14 93.77
N LYS A 46 51.67 36.27 93.94
CA LYS A 46 52.50 37.17 93.12
C LYS A 46 52.64 36.65 91.69
N ILE A 47 52.85 35.34 91.53
CA ILE A 47 52.90 34.69 90.21
C ILE A 47 51.53 34.72 89.54
N ALA A 48 50.44 34.41 90.26
CA ALA A 48 49.09 34.42 89.70
C ALA A 48 48.66 35.81 89.21
N ARG A 49 49.04 36.89 89.89
CA ARG A 49 48.78 38.26 89.41
C ARG A 49 49.58 38.65 88.18
N GLN A 50 50.77 38.06 87.98
CA GLN A 50 51.61 38.34 86.81
C GLN A 50 51.04 37.73 85.52
N PHE A 51 50.17 36.71 85.62
CA PHE A 51 49.58 36.02 84.46
C PHE A 51 48.05 36.11 84.39
N ALA A 52 47.38 36.75 85.35
CA ALA A 52 45.95 37.01 85.29
C ALA A 52 45.66 38.20 84.37
N GLY A 53 45.37 37.95 83.08
CA GLY A 53 44.78 38.99 82.23
C GLY A 53 44.86 38.87 80.71
N GLN A 54 45.46 37.84 80.12
CA GLN A 54 45.44 37.67 78.66
C GLN A 54 44.74 36.34 78.33
N PRO A 55 43.47 36.36 77.91
CA PRO A 55 42.85 35.19 77.29
C PRO A 55 43.71 34.75 76.11
N GLY A 56 44.09 33.47 76.06
CA GLY A 56 44.77 32.93 74.89
C GLY A 56 43.91 33.15 73.64
N THR A 57 44.53 33.48 72.50
CA THR A 57 43.82 33.61 71.23
C THR A 57 43.04 32.33 70.94
N GLN A 58 41.79 32.47 70.50
CA GLN A 58 40.99 31.32 70.06
C GLN A 58 41.78 30.59 68.96
N GLY A 59 42.02 29.28 69.16
CA GLY A 59 42.73 28.46 68.18
C GLY A 59 42.06 28.56 66.80
N ALA A 60 42.87 28.58 65.74
CA ALA A 60 42.38 28.68 64.37
C ALA A 60 41.29 27.62 64.12
N LYS A 61 40.18 28.02 63.51
CA LYS A 61 39.13 27.10 63.07
C LYS A 61 39.78 26.06 62.16
N GLY A 62 39.64 24.78 62.49
CA GLY A 62 40.20 23.70 61.67
C GLY A 62 39.73 23.82 60.21
N ASP A 63 40.62 23.48 59.29
CA ASP A 63 40.36 23.56 57.85
C ASP A 63 39.08 22.79 57.48
N ALA A 64 38.33 23.32 56.51
CA ALA A 64 37.18 22.61 55.97
C ALA A 64 37.63 21.26 55.38
N GLY A 65 36.94 20.18 55.73
CA GLY A 65 37.24 18.86 55.19
C GLY A 65 37.21 18.87 53.67
N ALA A 66 38.13 18.14 53.03
CA ALA A 66 38.22 18.08 51.58
C ALA A 66 36.88 17.65 50.96
N GLN A 67 36.45 18.36 49.91
CA GLN A 67 35.23 18.02 49.17
C GLN A 67 35.35 16.60 48.60
N GLY A 68 34.32 15.78 48.80
CA GLY A 68 34.28 14.41 48.27
C GLY A 68 34.43 14.39 46.75
N THR A 69 35.12 13.38 46.22
CA THR A 69 35.31 13.23 44.77
C THR A 69 33.97 13.03 44.08
N GLN A 70 33.80 13.65 42.91
CA GLN A 70 32.62 13.43 42.07
C GLN A 70 32.51 11.95 41.71
N GLY A 71 31.31 11.39 41.83
CA GLY A 71 31.05 9.99 41.46
C GLY A 71 31.37 9.72 39.99
N ALA A 72 31.77 8.49 39.68
CA ALA A 72 32.03 8.07 38.31
C ALA A 72 30.78 8.26 37.42
N LYS A 73 30.99 8.63 36.16
CA LYS A 73 29.92 8.69 35.15
C LYS A 73 29.34 7.28 34.97
N GLY A 74 28.02 7.16 34.94
CA GLY A 74 27.37 5.88 34.63
C GLY A 74 27.69 5.40 33.22
N ASP A 75 27.68 4.08 33.03
CA ASP A 75 27.92 3.46 31.73
C ASP A 75 26.83 3.85 30.71
N PRO A 76 27.16 3.89 29.41
CA PRO A 76 26.15 4.06 28.36
C PRO A 76 25.09 2.95 28.42
N GLY A 77 23.84 3.31 28.11
CA GLY A 77 22.78 2.31 27.95
C GLY A 77 23.09 1.35 26.80
N THR A 78 22.60 0.11 26.90
CA THR A 78 22.70 -0.88 25.81
C THR A 78 21.80 -0.51 24.64
N ASN A 79 22.19 -0.89 23.42
CA ASN A 79 21.34 -0.76 22.24
C ASN A 79 20.01 -1.51 22.40
N GLY A 80 18.94 -1.01 21.78
CA GLY A 80 17.68 -1.72 21.65
C GLY A 80 17.83 -2.99 20.81
N LYS A 81 16.90 -3.93 20.95
CA LYS A 81 16.80 -5.11 20.07
C LYS A 81 16.22 -4.71 18.71
N ASP A 82 16.61 -5.43 17.67
CA ASP A 82 16.05 -5.26 16.33
C ASP A 82 14.54 -5.56 16.29
N GLY A 83 13.83 -4.89 15.39
CA GLY A 83 12.40 -5.12 15.14
C GLY A 83 12.14 -6.46 14.43
N LYS A 84 10.90 -6.96 14.51
CA LYS A 84 10.47 -8.18 13.79
C LYS A 84 9.96 -7.83 12.39
N SER A 85 10.30 -8.66 11.40
CA SER A 85 9.80 -8.52 10.02
C SER A 85 8.40 -9.14 9.84
N VAL A 86 7.72 -8.77 8.75
CA VAL A 86 6.45 -9.39 8.31
C VAL A 86 6.65 -10.00 6.93
N ALA A 87 6.41 -11.30 6.82
CA ALA A 87 6.44 -12.02 5.55
C ALA A 87 5.05 -12.03 4.91
N THR A 88 5.00 -11.89 3.58
CA THR A 88 3.76 -11.94 2.80
C THR A 88 3.77 -13.11 1.83
N SER A 89 2.68 -13.86 1.76
CA SER A 89 2.47 -14.95 0.79
C SER A 89 1.04 -14.94 0.24
N ALA A 90 0.78 -15.69 -0.82
CA ALA A 90 -0.58 -15.86 -1.33
C ALA A 90 -1.42 -16.62 -0.31
N ALA A 91 -2.65 -16.14 -0.06
CA ALA A 91 -3.61 -16.89 0.75
C ALA A 91 -4.09 -18.12 -0.01
N SER A 92 -4.30 -19.23 0.70
CA SER A 92 -4.95 -20.41 0.13
C SER A 92 -6.42 -20.12 -0.22
N THR A 93 -6.92 -20.71 -1.31
CA THR A 93 -8.26 -20.39 -1.87
C THR A 93 -9.12 -21.65 -2.02
N GLY A 94 -10.45 -21.49 -1.92
CA GLY A 94 -11.43 -22.56 -2.12
C GLY A 94 -12.09 -23.08 -0.83
N VAL A 95 -12.86 -24.17 -0.94
CA VAL A 95 -13.58 -24.75 0.21
C VAL A 95 -12.57 -25.29 1.22
N GLY A 96 -12.49 -24.64 2.39
CA GLY A 96 -11.50 -24.96 3.43
C GLY A 96 -10.16 -24.20 3.31
N GLY A 97 -10.02 -23.32 2.31
CA GLY A 97 -8.91 -22.37 2.21
C GLY A 97 -9.09 -21.15 3.12
N GLU A 98 -8.03 -20.38 3.31
CA GLU A 98 -8.04 -19.12 4.08
C GLU A 98 -8.97 -18.07 3.41
N CYS A 99 -9.08 -18.09 2.09
CA CYS A 99 -9.97 -17.23 1.33
C CYS A 99 -11.01 -18.02 0.51
N PRO A 100 -12.26 -17.54 0.41
CA PRO A 100 -13.34 -18.25 -0.26
C PRO A 100 -13.23 -18.24 -1.79
N THR A 101 -12.59 -17.22 -2.36
CA THR A 101 -12.41 -17.02 -3.81
C THR A 101 -10.93 -16.85 -4.14
N VAL A 102 -10.58 -16.99 -5.42
CA VAL A 102 -9.21 -16.78 -5.89
C VAL A 102 -8.73 -15.36 -5.56
N GLY A 103 -7.54 -15.27 -4.97
CA GLY A 103 -6.88 -14.02 -4.55
C GLY A 103 -6.87 -13.77 -3.05
N GLY A 104 -6.08 -12.77 -2.63
CA GLY A 104 -5.81 -12.45 -1.23
C GLY A 104 -4.35 -12.68 -0.82
N ALA A 105 -3.97 -12.15 0.34
CA ALA A 105 -2.62 -12.22 0.88
C ALA A 105 -2.63 -12.68 2.34
N LYS A 106 -1.65 -13.49 2.71
CA LYS A 106 -1.34 -13.91 4.08
C LYS A 106 -0.12 -13.14 4.59
N PHE A 107 -0.18 -12.76 5.86
CA PHE A 107 0.84 -12.01 6.59
C PHE A 107 1.26 -12.80 7.82
N GLU A 108 2.56 -13.03 7.99
CA GLU A 108 3.11 -13.72 9.17
C GLU A 108 4.23 -12.87 9.80
N VAL A 109 4.13 -12.63 11.11
CA VAL A 109 5.17 -11.91 11.86
C VAL A 109 6.26 -12.89 12.26
N GLU A 110 7.51 -12.55 11.96
CA GLU A 110 8.68 -13.40 12.22
C GLU A 110 8.76 -13.86 13.67
N GLY A 111 8.85 -15.18 13.87
CA GLY A 111 8.96 -15.81 15.19
C GLY A 111 7.73 -15.61 16.09
N SER A 112 6.55 -15.32 15.52
CA SER A 112 5.28 -15.27 16.26
C SER A 112 4.46 -16.56 16.16
N GLY A 113 4.62 -17.32 15.07
CA GLY A 113 3.73 -18.44 14.73
C GLY A 113 2.27 -18.03 14.46
N SER A 114 2.00 -16.73 14.38
CA SER A 114 0.67 -16.16 14.17
C SER A 114 0.59 -15.55 12.78
N SER A 115 -0.42 -15.95 12.01
CA SER A 115 -0.67 -15.42 10.67
C SER A 115 -2.07 -14.81 10.56
N SER A 116 -2.18 -13.72 9.79
CA SER A 116 -3.45 -13.12 9.37
C SER A 116 -3.57 -13.19 7.86
N HIS A 117 -4.78 -13.18 7.32
CA HIS A 117 -5.01 -13.09 5.88
C HIS A 117 -5.97 -11.94 5.55
N VAL A 118 -5.85 -11.42 4.34
CA VAL A 118 -6.77 -10.46 3.73
C VAL A 118 -7.25 -11.09 2.43
N CYS A 119 -8.55 -11.33 2.34
CA CYS A 119 -9.17 -11.86 1.14
C CYS A 119 -9.69 -10.74 0.24
N ASN A 120 -9.90 -11.05 -1.03
CA ASN A 120 -10.59 -10.16 -1.94
C ASN A 120 -12.00 -9.86 -1.42
N GLY A 121 -12.44 -8.61 -1.59
CA GLY A 121 -13.82 -8.22 -1.30
C GLY A 121 -14.79 -8.92 -2.23
N LYS A 122 -16.08 -8.93 -1.86
CA LYS A 122 -17.14 -9.28 -2.83
C LYS A 122 -16.99 -8.36 -4.04
N ASN A 123 -17.17 -8.90 -5.25
CA ASN A 123 -17.29 -8.09 -6.44
C ASN A 123 -18.33 -7.00 -6.17
N GLY A 124 -17.99 -5.74 -6.48
CA GLY A 124 -18.99 -4.67 -6.51
C GLY A 124 -20.09 -5.03 -7.51
N THR A 125 -21.24 -4.34 -7.46
CA THR A 125 -22.33 -4.51 -8.44
C THR A 125 -21.86 -4.38 -9.91
N ASN A 126 -20.74 -3.67 -10.14
CA ASN A 126 -20.08 -3.50 -11.44
C ASN A 126 -18.62 -4.00 -11.43
N GLY A 127 -18.23 -4.81 -10.44
CA GLY A 127 -16.83 -5.05 -10.05
C GLY A 127 -16.18 -6.32 -10.59
N THR A 128 -16.87 -7.09 -11.42
CA THR A 128 -16.19 -7.97 -12.38
C THR A 128 -15.73 -7.05 -13.50
N THR A 129 -14.43 -6.96 -13.78
CA THR A 129 -14.00 -6.41 -15.07
C THR A 129 -14.83 -7.12 -16.13
N GLY A 130 -15.65 -6.37 -16.87
CA GLY A 130 -16.73 -6.86 -17.75
C GLY A 130 -16.28 -7.69 -18.95
N PHE A 131 -15.09 -8.30 -18.88
CA PHE A 131 -14.65 -9.37 -19.75
C PHE A 131 -15.21 -10.67 -19.19
N THR A 132 -16.44 -10.98 -19.56
CA THR A 132 -16.96 -12.34 -19.49
C THR A 132 -16.23 -13.21 -20.52
N GLU A 133 -16.18 -14.52 -20.31
CA GLU A 133 -15.58 -15.44 -21.29
C GLU A 133 -16.29 -15.35 -22.65
N THR A 134 -17.60 -15.04 -22.63
CA THR A 134 -18.44 -14.82 -23.81
C THR A 134 -19.31 -13.57 -23.65
N LEU A 135 -19.75 -12.97 -24.75
CA LEU A 135 -20.62 -11.79 -24.79
C LEU A 135 -21.95 -12.17 -24.14
N PRO A 136 -22.38 -11.49 -23.06
CA PRO A 136 -23.61 -11.88 -22.39
C PRO A 136 -24.81 -11.70 -23.30
N THR A 137 -25.84 -12.52 -23.12
CA THR A 137 -27.11 -12.49 -23.85
C THR A 137 -27.66 -11.07 -23.99
N GLU A 138 -28.09 -10.71 -25.20
CA GLU A 138 -28.62 -9.38 -25.56
C GLU A 138 -27.67 -8.19 -25.30
N LYS A 139 -26.37 -8.45 -25.05
CA LYS A 139 -25.37 -7.40 -25.00
C LYS A 139 -24.75 -7.20 -26.36
N THR A 140 -24.50 -5.92 -26.64
CA THR A 140 -23.90 -5.47 -27.88
C THR A 140 -22.46 -5.08 -27.63
N GLU A 141 -21.56 -5.50 -28.52
CA GLU A 141 -20.27 -4.86 -28.68
C GLU A 141 -20.17 -4.24 -30.09
N THR A 142 -19.29 -3.26 -30.21
CA THR A 142 -19.19 -2.42 -31.41
C THR A 142 -17.73 -2.20 -31.78
N GLY A 143 -17.47 -1.94 -33.06
CA GLY A 143 -16.14 -1.56 -33.50
C GLY A 143 -16.11 -0.78 -34.81
N LEU A 144 -14.90 -0.47 -35.26
CA LEU A 144 -14.59 0.26 -36.47
C LEU A 144 -13.52 -0.51 -37.26
N PHE A 145 -13.69 -0.61 -38.57
CA PHE A 145 -12.64 -1.09 -39.46
C PHE A 145 -12.61 -0.27 -40.75
N GLY A 146 -11.51 -0.40 -41.49
CA GLY A 146 -11.41 0.16 -42.83
C GLY A 146 -10.06 0.76 -43.14
N SER A 147 -10.04 1.51 -44.23
CA SER A 147 -8.92 2.26 -44.75
C SER A 147 -9.42 3.58 -45.32
N PHE A 148 -8.81 4.68 -44.88
CA PHE A 148 -9.06 6.03 -45.42
C PHE A 148 -8.10 6.38 -46.57
N VAL A 149 -7.33 5.40 -47.07
CA VAL A 149 -6.52 5.55 -48.29
C VAL A 149 -7.16 4.78 -49.42
N ALA A 150 -7.00 5.29 -50.65
CA ALA A 150 -7.54 4.64 -51.84
C ALA A 150 -6.94 3.23 -51.99
N LEU A 151 -7.81 2.22 -51.97
CA LEU A 151 -7.47 0.83 -52.20
C LEU A 151 -7.45 0.57 -53.72
N PRO A 152 -6.57 -0.31 -54.21
CA PRO A 152 -6.55 -0.67 -55.62
C PRO A 152 -7.79 -1.50 -56.00
N ILE A 153 -8.07 -1.56 -57.31
CA ILE A 153 -9.12 -2.39 -57.91
C ILE A 153 -9.00 -3.86 -57.43
N GLY A 154 -10.14 -4.53 -57.30
CA GLY A 154 -10.25 -5.94 -56.98
C GLY A 154 -10.74 -6.20 -55.56
N ARG A 155 -10.77 -7.47 -55.18
CA ARG A 155 -11.31 -7.91 -53.87
C ARG A 155 -10.45 -7.43 -52.72
N LYS A 156 -11.11 -7.09 -51.61
CA LYS A 156 -10.54 -6.68 -50.34
C LYS A 156 -11.23 -7.47 -49.25
N ALA A 157 -10.46 -7.97 -48.30
CA ALA A 157 -10.95 -8.72 -47.16
C ALA A 157 -10.51 -8.02 -45.88
N TYR A 158 -11.45 -7.81 -44.97
CA TYR A 158 -11.26 -7.20 -43.68
C TYR A 158 -11.65 -8.20 -42.59
N PRO A 159 -10.71 -8.67 -41.77
CA PRO A 159 -11.07 -9.42 -40.59
C PRO A 159 -11.76 -8.49 -39.59
N ILE A 160 -12.92 -8.91 -39.11
CA ILE A 160 -13.64 -8.31 -37.98
C ILE A 160 -13.47 -9.28 -36.83
N SER A 161 -12.80 -8.86 -35.76
CA SER A 161 -12.63 -9.66 -34.56
C SER A 161 -13.49 -9.11 -33.43
N PHE A 162 -14.08 -10.01 -32.67
CA PHE A 162 -14.89 -9.75 -31.49
C PHE A 162 -14.01 -9.72 -30.25
N PRO A 163 -13.84 -8.56 -29.58
CA PRO A 163 -13.10 -8.49 -28.32
C PRO A 163 -13.67 -9.43 -27.25
N ILE A 164 -14.99 -9.64 -27.22
CA ILE A 164 -15.65 -10.61 -26.37
C ILE A 164 -16.32 -11.66 -27.28
N PRO A 165 -15.82 -12.92 -27.31
CA PRO A 165 -16.39 -13.96 -28.17
C PRO A 165 -17.87 -14.19 -27.91
N LEU A 166 -18.64 -14.61 -28.91
CA LEU A 166 -20.00 -15.10 -28.71
C LEU A 166 -19.98 -16.47 -28.01
N ALA A 167 -21.11 -16.86 -27.43
CA ALA A 167 -21.25 -18.19 -26.84
C ALA A 167 -21.19 -19.28 -27.92
N GLU A 168 -20.68 -20.47 -27.55
CA GLU A 168 -20.58 -21.60 -28.47
C GLU A 168 -21.94 -21.94 -29.10
N GLY A 169 -21.96 -22.05 -30.43
CA GLY A 169 -23.18 -22.33 -31.19
C GLY A 169 -24.15 -21.15 -31.35
N SER A 170 -23.73 -19.92 -31.05
CA SER A 170 -24.53 -18.72 -31.32
C SER A 170 -24.82 -18.56 -32.81
N GLU A 171 -26.10 -18.51 -33.20
CA GLU A 171 -26.49 -18.18 -34.57
C GLU A 171 -26.64 -16.66 -34.73
N VAL A 172 -25.73 -16.06 -35.51
CA VAL A 172 -25.74 -14.62 -35.78
C VAL A 172 -25.86 -14.35 -37.29
N GLU A 173 -26.89 -13.59 -37.68
CA GLU A 173 -27.14 -13.19 -39.07
C GLU A 173 -26.37 -11.90 -39.41
N PRO A 174 -25.48 -11.90 -40.42
CA PRO A 174 -24.80 -10.70 -40.86
C PRO A 174 -25.69 -9.85 -41.79
N VAL A 175 -25.78 -8.56 -41.52
CA VAL A 175 -26.53 -7.56 -42.28
C VAL A 175 -25.61 -6.40 -42.62
N VAL A 176 -25.58 -6.02 -43.90
CA VAL A 176 -24.78 -4.88 -44.36
C VAL A 176 -25.71 -3.71 -44.67
N VAL A 177 -25.49 -2.60 -43.98
CA VAL A 177 -26.26 -1.37 -44.07
C VAL A 177 -25.50 -0.38 -44.95
N ASP A 178 -26.12 0.04 -46.06
CA ASP A 178 -25.55 1.03 -46.97
C ASP A 178 -25.63 2.44 -46.34
N SER A 179 -24.63 3.28 -46.63
CA SER A 179 -24.47 4.65 -46.14
C SER A 179 -25.65 5.60 -46.46
N LEU A 180 -26.43 5.30 -47.50
CA LEU A 180 -27.50 6.16 -48.02
C LEU A 180 -28.92 5.74 -47.60
N VAL A 181 -29.07 4.60 -46.94
CA VAL A 181 -30.37 4.12 -46.47
C VAL A 181 -30.40 4.15 -44.95
N ASP A 182 -31.53 4.57 -44.39
CA ASP A 182 -31.80 4.30 -42.98
C ASP A 182 -31.74 2.78 -42.77
N GLY A 183 -31.17 2.34 -41.64
CA GLY A 183 -30.92 0.93 -41.36
C GLY A 183 -32.13 0.03 -41.53
N VAL A 184 -31.90 -1.28 -41.61
CA VAL A 184 -32.99 -2.25 -41.77
C VAL A 184 -33.79 -2.30 -40.47
N ALA A 185 -34.97 -1.68 -40.48
CA ALA A 185 -35.86 -1.60 -39.32
C ALA A 185 -36.09 -2.99 -38.70
N GLY A 186 -35.82 -3.10 -37.39
CA GLY A 186 -35.97 -4.34 -36.62
C GLY A 186 -34.82 -5.34 -36.72
N LYS A 187 -33.71 -5.00 -37.40
CA LYS A 187 -32.46 -5.79 -37.35
C LYS A 187 -31.25 -4.91 -37.00
N CYS A 188 -31.08 -3.83 -37.75
CA CYS A 188 -29.94 -2.94 -37.65
C CYS A 188 -30.44 -1.49 -37.55
N PRO A 189 -30.90 -1.06 -36.36
CA PRO A 189 -31.35 0.30 -36.16
C PRO A 189 -30.19 1.29 -36.23
N GLY A 190 -30.47 2.50 -36.73
CA GLY A 190 -29.47 3.55 -36.91
C GLY A 190 -28.96 3.66 -38.35
N ARG A 191 -27.91 4.46 -38.52
CA ARG A 191 -27.31 4.77 -39.82
C ARG A 191 -25.80 4.57 -39.77
N GLY A 192 -25.24 4.04 -40.84
CA GLY A 192 -23.79 3.94 -41.01
C GLY A 192 -23.21 5.19 -41.62
N GLY A 193 -22.17 5.74 -40.99
CA GLY A 193 -21.56 7.00 -41.39
C GLY A 193 -22.52 8.16 -41.21
N GLY A 194 -22.21 9.08 -40.29
CA GLY A 194 -22.94 10.34 -40.28
C GLY A 194 -22.75 10.98 -41.64
N THR A 195 -23.82 11.12 -42.43
CA THR A 195 -23.79 12.10 -43.52
C THR A 195 -23.39 13.41 -42.91
N LEU A 196 -22.42 14.11 -43.48
CA LEU A 196 -22.30 15.54 -43.25
C LEU A 196 -23.57 16.16 -43.85
N PRO A 197 -24.60 16.53 -43.06
CA PRO A 197 -25.73 17.17 -43.66
C PRO A 197 -25.24 18.52 -44.25
N PRO A 198 -25.86 19.04 -45.31
CA PRO A 198 -25.53 20.36 -45.86
C PRO A 198 -25.60 21.48 -44.81
N THR A 199 -26.29 21.22 -43.70
CA THR A 199 -26.58 22.14 -42.59
C THR A 199 -25.61 22.05 -41.41
N GLY A 200 -24.60 21.16 -41.43
CA GLY A 200 -23.43 21.24 -40.55
C GLY A 200 -23.53 20.60 -39.15
N GLU A 201 -24.60 19.90 -38.80
CA GLU A 201 -24.68 19.19 -37.50
C GLU A 201 -24.47 17.69 -37.68
N TYR A 202 -23.25 17.23 -37.39
CA TYR A 202 -22.91 15.80 -37.37
C TYR A 202 -23.48 15.18 -36.10
N THR A 203 -24.45 14.28 -36.24
CA THR A 203 -24.91 13.41 -35.16
C THR A 203 -24.25 12.04 -35.33
N PRO A 204 -23.22 11.69 -34.54
CA PRO A 204 -22.66 10.35 -34.56
C PRO A 204 -23.76 9.37 -34.18
N THR A 205 -24.06 8.43 -35.06
CA THR A 205 -24.88 7.27 -34.75
C THR A 205 -24.01 6.25 -34.04
N ILE A 206 -24.47 5.77 -32.88
CA ILE A 206 -23.90 4.59 -32.24
C ILE A 206 -24.41 3.40 -33.06
N PRO A 207 -23.53 2.52 -33.59
CA PRO A 207 -23.99 1.35 -34.32
C PRO A 207 -24.72 0.42 -33.35
N GLU A 208 -25.90 -0.03 -33.74
CA GLU A 208 -26.75 -0.92 -32.94
C GLU A 208 -27.06 -2.19 -33.73
N ALA A 209 -27.40 -3.27 -33.04
CA ALA A 209 -27.86 -4.52 -33.61
C ALA A 209 -28.90 -5.14 -32.68
N GLU A 210 -29.99 -5.64 -33.22
CA GLU A 210 -30.91 -6.49 -32.45
C GLU A 210 -30.24 -7.81 -32.07
N PRO A 211 -30.70 -8.51 -31.01
CA PRO A 211 -30.15 -9.80 -30.62
C PRO A 211 -30.07 -10.80 -31.79
N GLY A 212 -28.91 -11.43 -31.98
CA GLY A 212 -28.68 -12.39 -33.06
C GLY A 212 -28.28 -11.78 -34.40
N PHE A 213 -27.91 -10.50 -34.44
CA PHE A 213 -27.46 -9.82 -35.65
C PHE A 213 -26.04 -9.25 -35.53
N LEU A 214 -25.30 -9.34 -36.64
CA LEU A 214 -24.10 -8.55 -36.89
C LEU A 214 -24.44 -7.48 -37.93
N CYS A 215 -24.47 -6.22 -37.53
CA CYS A 215 -24.74 -5.10 -38.42
C CYS A 215 -23.44 -4.42 -38.83
N ILE A 216 -23.17 -4.34 -40.13
CA ILE A 216 -22.00 -3.66 -40.72
C ILE A 216 -22.47 -2.40 -41.44
N TYR A 217 -22.05 -1.26 -40.92
CA TYR A 217 -22.50 0.07 -41.28
C TYR A 217 -21.44 0.79 -42.13
N LEU A 218 -21.65 0.86 -43.44
CA LEU A 218 -20.72 1.49 -44.38
C LEU A 218 -20.75 3.02 -44.22
N MET A 219 -19.59 3.68 -44.14
CA MET A 219 -19.51 5.11 -43.83
C MET A 219 -19.60 6.03 -45.05
N GLU A 220 -19.06 5.63 -46.20
CA GLU A 220 -19.08 6.45 -47.41
C GLU A 220 -18.91 5.53 -48.62
N LYS A 221 -19.78 5.72 -49.61
CA LYS A 221 -19.68 5.07 -50.91
C LYS A 221 -19.40 6.19 -51.90
N ASP A 222 -18.13 6.47 -52.14
CA ASP A 222 -17.74 7.45 -53.15
C ASP A 222 -18.42 7.04 -54.47
N GLU A 223 -19.22 7.93 -55.06
CA GLU A 223 -20.12 7.67 -56.20
C GLU A 223 -19.39 7.35 -57.52
N ALA A 224 -18.11 6.96 -57.47
CA ALA A 224 -17.40 6.30 -58.57
C ALA A 224 -17.91 4.86 -58.83
N VAL A 225 -19.05 4.49 -58.24
CA VAL A 225 -19.86 3.35 -58.62
C VAL A 225 -20.56 3.69 -59.93
N ILE A 226 -20.10 3.07 -61.02
CA ILE A 226 -20.81 3.10 -62.30
C ILE A 226 -22.28 2.70 -62.02
N PRO A 227 -23.29 3.45 -62.52
CA PRO A 227 -24.68 3.05 -62.41
C PRO A 227 -24.85 1.60 -62.91
N GLY A 228 -25.16 0.67 -62.00
CA GLY A 228 -25.33 -0.76 -62.30
C GLY A 228 -24.26 -1.71 -61.75
N SER A 229 -23.14 -1.23 -61.20
CA SER A 229 -22.16 -2.09 -60.51
C SER A 229 -22.43 -2.11 -59.00
N SER A 230 -23.22 -3.08 -58.51
CA SER A 230 -23.30 -3.31 -57.06
C SER A 230 -21.99 -3.95 -56.59
N PRO A 231 -21.30 -3.42 -55.57
CA PRO A 231 -20.14 -4.11 -55.03
C PRO A 231 -20.56 -5.49 -54.54
N LYS A 232 -19.77 -6.52 -54.85
CA LYS A 232 -19.98 -7.83 -54.25
C LYS A 232 -19.52 -7.75 -52.80
N ILE A 233 -20.48 -8.00 -51.90
CA ILE A 233 -20.25 -7.99 -50.47
C ILE A 233 -20.47 -9.41 -49.96
N GLY A 234 -19.49 -9.92 -49.22
CA GLY A 234 -19.53 -11.22 -48.58
C GLY A 234 -19.18 -11.09 -47.11
N VAL A 235 -19.84 -11.89 -46.27
CA VAL A 235 -19.50 -12.05 -44.86
C VAL A 235 -19.32 -13.54 -44.65
N TYR A 236 -18.11 -13.95 -44.29
CA TYR A 236 -17.70 -15.35 -44.27
C TYR A 236 -17.25 -15.76 -42.88
N GLU A 237 -17.61 -16.98 -42.50
CA GLU A 237 -17.14 -17.56 -41.25
C GLU A 237 -15.62 -17.76 -41.28
N GLU A 238 -14.96 -17.58 -40.13
CA GLU A 238 -13.53 -17.81 -39.99
C GLU A 238 -13.15 -19.23 -40.41
N GLY A 239 -12.08 -19.38 -41.20
CA GLY A 239 -11.63 -20.69 -41.68
C GLY A 239 -12.37 -21.22 -42.91
N SER A 240 -13.52 -20.63 -43.28
CA SER A 240 -14.21 -20.93 -44.53
C SER A 240 -13.56 -20.17 -45.70
N TRP A 241 -12.47 -20.72 -46.24
CA TRP A 241 -11.90 -20.20 -47.49
C TRP A 241 -12.90 -20.45 -48.63
N PHE A 242 -13.76 -19.46 -48.93
CA PHE A 242 -14.76 -19.42 -50.01
C PHE A 242 -16.06 -20.24 -49.82
N GLY A 243 -16.41 -20.65 -48.60
CA GLY A 243 -17.48 -21.65 -48.39
C GLY A 243 -18.76 -21.12 -47.76
N GLU A 244 -18.69 -20.72 -46.49
CA GLU A 244 -19.88 -20.59 -45.66
C GLU A 244 -20.06 -19.12 -45.26
N LYS A 245 -21.21 -18.58 -45.65
CA LYS A 245 -21.61 -17.23 -45.24
C LYS A 245 -22.01 -17.31 -43.78
N GLY A 246 -21.39 -16.50 -42.93
CA GLY A 246 -21.67 -16.58 -41.50
C GLY A 246 -20.75 -15.72 -40.65
N VAL A 247 -21.02 -15.82 -39.35
CA VAL A 247 -20.30 -15.16 -38.27
C VAL A 247 -19.87 -16.25 -37.31
N SER A 248 -18.57 -16.34 -37.03
CA SER A 248 -18.03 -17.26 -36.03
C SER A 248 -18.11 -16.63 -34.64
N GLU A 249 -17.82 -17.44 -33.62
CA GLU A 249 -17.79 -17.00 -32.23
C GLU A 249 -16.81 -15.85 -31.98
N ILE A 250 -15.70 -15.79 -32.73
CA ILE A 250 -14.65 -14.80 -32.49
C ILE A 250 -14.62 -13.69 -33.55
N GLY A 251 -15.50 -13.75 -34.56
CA GLY A 251 -15.54 -12.73 -35.59
C GLY A 251 -16.04 -13.21 -36.95
N THR A 252 -15.63 -12.50 -37.99
CA THR A 252 -15.97 -12.81 -39.38
C THR A 252 -14.96 -12.18 -40.33
N VAL A 253 -15.02 -12.56 -41.61
CA VAL A 253 -14.28 -11.89 -42.68
C VAL A 253 -15.27 -11.15 -43.58
N PHE A 254 -15.15 -9.82 -43.61
CA PHE A 254 -15.89 -8.96 -44.52
C PHE A 254 -15.14 -8.82 -45.84
N GLU A 255 -15.73 -9.30 -46.93
CA GLU A 255 -15.21 -9.14 -48.29
C GLU A 255 -15.98 -8.05 -49.04
N PHE A 256 -15.22 -7.19 -49.73
CA PHE A 256 -15.75 -6.15 -50.60
C PHE A 256 -14.96 -6.11 -51.91
N GLU A 257 -15.65 -6.12 -53.05
CA GLU A 257 -15.04 -5.97 -54.37
C GLU A 257 -15.03 -4.51 -54.81
N CYS A 258 -13.83 -3.96 -55.04
CA CYS A 258 -13.66 -2.62 -55.57
C CYS A 258 -13.60 -2.63 -57.10
N PRO A 259 -14.63 -2.16 -57.82
CA PRO A 259 -14.61 -2.11 -59.28
C PRO A 259 -13.64 -1.04 -59.82
N ASN A 260 -13.41 0.01 -59.02
CA ASN A 260 -12.46 1.09 -59.24
C ASN A 260 -11.62 1.29 -57.97
N ALA A 261 -10.65 2.22 -57.98
CA ALA A 261 -10.02 2.63 -56.73
C ALA A 261 -11.12 3.14 -55.76
N CYS A 262 -11.10 2.66 -54.52
CA CYS A 262 -12.19 2.81 -53.56
C CYS A 262 -11.63 3.17 -52.18
N VAL A 263 -12.41 3.85 -51.35
CA VAL A 263 -12.16 4.00 -49.91
C VAL A 263 -13.24 3.22 -49.20
N LEU A 264 -12.89 2.54 -48.10
CA LEU A 264 -13.85 1.77 -47.33
C LEU A 264 -13.57 1.99 -45.84
N ALA A 265 -14.50 2.65 -45.17
CA ALA A 265 -14.58 2.70 -43.71
C ALA A 265 -15.97 2.24 -43.29
N ALA A 266 -16.03 1.49 -42.20
CA ALA A 266 -17.29 0.96 -41.68
C ALA A 266 -17.22 0.80 -40.16
N THR A 267 -18.37 0.98 -39.52
CA THR A 267 -18.57 0.55 -38.13
C THR A 267 -19.33 -0.76 -38.11
N TRP A 268 -19.29 -1.46 -36.99
CA TRP A 268 -20.09 -2.66 -36.79
C TRP A 268 -20.64 -2.74 -35.38
N ALA A 269 -21.74 -3.46 -35.22
CA ALA A 269 -22.33 -3.86 -33.96
C ALA A 269 -22.73 -5.33 -34.03
N VAL A 270 -22.40 -6.12 -33.02
CA VAL A 270 -22.87 -7.48 -32.86
C VAL A 270 -23.56 -7.61 -31.52
N THR A 271 -24.74 -8.22 -31.50
CA THR A 271 -25.49 -8.46 -30.27
C THR A 271 -25.69 -9.96 -30.10
N ALA A 272 -25.30 -10.48 -28.93
CA ALA A 272 -25.49 -11.89 -28.60
C ALA A 272 -26.99 -12.25 -28.72
N PRO A 273 -27.33 -13.43 -29.26
CA PRO A 273 -28.72 -13.90 -29.36
C PRO A 273 -29.44 -13.86 -28.01
N ALA A 274 -30.77 -13.75 -28.05
CA ALA A 274 -31.61 -13.98 -26.86
C ALA A 274 -31.61 -15.48 -26.49
N GLU A 275 -31.83 -15.79 -25.20
CA GLU A 275 -31.99 -17.17 -24.70
C GLU A 275 -33.24 -17.88 -25.27
#